data_AF-A0A4Q7L2L2-F1
#
_entry.id   AF-A0A4Q7L2L2-F1
#
_cell.length_a   1.000
_cell.length_b   1.000
_cell.length_c   1.000
_cell.angle_alpha   90.00
_cell.angle_beta   90.00
_cell.angle_gamma   90.00
#
_symmetry.space_group_name_H-M   'P 1'
#
loop_
_entity.id
_entity.type
_entity.pdbx_description
1 polymer ?
#
loop_
_entity_poly.entity_id
_entity_poly.type
_entity_poly.pdbx_seq_one_letter_code
_entity_poly.pdbx_strand_id
1 'polypeptide(L)'
;MPDDVRPISAADPGPGSLRSYNGIGFEFKGFTRLDPTGHCFATRWFMIVGLPIMPLERYYVSDGVLAGGAMSGLYNETITRYRIVGVSQLRPAEVLRTYAFGWLTPLAAILPLLLLLARADDLPLWVTFTAVAVWPITAILIAVSALSHYRKNWAPVREVRWRE
;
A
#
# COMPACT_ATOMS: atom_id res chain seq x y z
N MET A 1 -22.25 -5.80 -4.12
CA MET A 1 -22.82 -5.23 -2.88
C MET A 1 -22.24 -3.85 -2.68
N PRO A 2 -23.10 -2.81 -2.73
CA PRO A 2 -22.68 -1.43 -2.57
C PRO A 2 -22.10 -1.18 -1.18
N ASP A 3 -21.20 -0.22 -1.09
CA ASP A 3 -20.53 0.20 0.13
C ASP A 3 -21.26 1.39 0.74
N ASP A 4 -21.63 1.26 2.01
CA ASP A 4 -22.20 2.39 2.75
C ASP A 4 -21.09 3.42 3.03
N VAL A 5 -21.32 4.65 2.59
CA VAL A 5 -20.41 5.78 2.75
C VAL A 5 -21.13 6.90 3.48
N ARG A 6 -20.53 7.35 4.58
CA ARG A 6 -20.96 8.53 5.32
C ARG A 6 -20.19 9.74 4.80
N PRO A 7 -20.88 10.86 4.49
CA PRO A 7 -20.20 12.08 4.07
C PRO A 7 -19.33 12.61 5.19
N ILE A 8 -18.21 13.23 4.82
CA ILE A 8 -17.38 13.96 5.77
C ILE A 8 -18.16 15.19 6.26
N SER A 9 -18.28 15.32 7.57
CA SER A 9 -18.84 16.50 8.22
C SER A 9 -17.72 17.50 8.50
N ALA A 10 -18.05 18.80 8.54
CA ALA A 10 -17.11 19.84 8.98
C ALA A 10 -16.60 19.59 10.41
N ALA A 11 -17.34 18.84 11.23
CA ALA A 11 -16.94 18.44 12.58
C ALA A 11 -15.89 17.30 12.60
N ASP A 12 -15.79 16.51 11.53
CA ASP A 12 -14.82 15.43 11.40
C ASP A 12 -14.29 15.36 9.95
N PRO A 13 -13.34 16.25 9.59
CA PRO A 13 -12.87 16.40 8.21
C PRO A 13 -12.03 15.21 7.70
N GLY A 14 -11.74 14.22 8.54
CA GLY A 14 -10.79 13.16 8.23
C GLY A 14 -9.35 13.67 8.06
N PRO A 15 -8.38 12.77 7.82
CA PRO A 15 -6.97 13.14 7.71
C PRO A 15 -6.67 13.77 6.33
N GLY A 16 -6.78 15.10 6.20
CA GLY A 16 -6.52 15.82 4.95
C GLY A 16 -5.10 15.67 4.36
N SER A 17 -4.15 15.14 5.14
CA SER A 17 -2.83 14.72 4.67
C SER A 17 -2.33 13.52 5.46
N LEU A 18 -1.68 12.58 4.77
CA LEU A 18 -0.95 11.50 5.42
C LEU A 18 0.54 11.75 5.35
N ARG A 19 1.24 11.42 6.44
CA ARG A 19 2.69 11.57 6.58
C ARG A 19 3.31 10.25 6.98
N SER A 20 4.42 9.93 6.33
CA SER A 20 5.30 8.83 6.69
C SER A 20 6.74 9.31 6.70
N TYR A 21 7.48 8.92 7.73
CA TYR A 21 8.91 9.18 7.92
C TYR A 21 9.65 7.85 7.83
N ASN A 22 10.47 7.66 6.79
CA ASN A 22 11.22 6.41 6.57
C ASN A 22 10.33 5.15 6.63
N GLY A 23 9.10 5.25 6.10
CA GLY A 23 8.12 4.16 6.11
C GLY A 23 7.42 3.91 7.45
N ILE A 24 7.62 4.78 8.45
CA ILE A 24 6.88 4.79 9.71
C ILE A 24 5.86 5.93 9.68
N GLY A 25 4.60 5.64 9.96
CA GLY A 25 3.55 6.66 10.01
C GLY A 25 2.24 6.18 9.42
N PHE A 26 1.57 7.03 8.65
CA PHE A 26 0.28 6.70 8.06
C PHE A 26 0.33 6.76 6.54
N GLU A 27 -0.21 5.73 5.89
CA GLU A 27 -0.36 5.68 4.44
C GLU A 27 -1.71 5.08 4.06
N PHE A 28 -2.20 5.46 2.87
CA PHE A 28 -3.32 4.76 2.26
C PHE A 28 -2.81 3.54 1.48
N LYS A 29 -3.42 2.38 1.73
CA LYS A 29 -3.18 1.15 0.97
C LYS A 29 -4.49 0.41 0.71
N GLY A 30 -4.41 -0.62 -0.12
CA GLY A 30 -5.56 -1.46 -0.45
C GLY A 30 -6.54 -0.82 -1.42
N PHE A 31 -6.07 0.15 -2.24
CA PHE A 31 -6.88 0.88 -3.22
C PHE A 31 -7.78 -0.04 -4.05
N THR A 32 -9.06 0.32 -4.16
CA THR A 32 -9.95 -0.25 -5.17
C THR A 32 -9.70 0.38 -6.53
N ARG A 33 -10.34 -0.16 -7.56
CA ARG A 33 -10.33 0.47 -8.88
C ARG A 33 -11.08 1.80 -8.81
N LEU A 34 -10.70 2.72 -9.70
CA LEU A 34 -11.38 4.01 -9.83
C LEU A 34 -12.78 3.79 -10.40
N ASP A 35 -13.75 4.45 -9.79
CA ASP A 35 -15.13 4.53 -10.25
C ASP A 35 -15.23 5.52 -11.42
N PRO A 36 -16.36 5.56 -12.17
CA PRO A 36 -16.55 6.49 -13.30
C PRO A 36 -16.38 7.97 -12.94
N THR A 37 -16.53 8.30 -11.65
CA THR A 37 -16.36 9.65 -11.08
C THR A 37 -14.92 9.97 -10.68
N GLY A 38 -13.98 9.03 -10.85
CA GLY A 38 -12.56 9.22 -10.53
C GLY A 38 -12.23 9.05 -9.04
N HIS A 39 -13.09 8.39 -8.28
CA HIS A 39 -12.89 8.10 -6.85
C HIS A 39 -12.61 6.61 -6.62
N CYS A 40 -11.98 6.29 -5.49
CA CYS A 40 -11.76 4.90 -5.07
C CYS A 40 -11.79 4.79 -3.55
N PHE A 41 -11.93 3.56 -3.06
CA PHE A 41 -11.78 3.26 -1.64
C PHE A 41 -10.31 2.98 -1.32
N ALA A 42 -9.86 3.53 -0.21
CA ALA A 42 -8.54 3.25 0.36
C ALA A 42 -8.63 3.10 1.88
N THR A 43 -7.82 2.22 2.44
CA THR A 43 -7.72 2.03 3.88
C THR A 43 -6.52 2.79 4.40
N ARG A 44 -6.70 3.59 5.45
CA ARG A 44 -5.61 4.23 6.20
C ARG A 44 -4.95 3.18 7.07
N TRP A 45 -3.64 3.03 6.93
CA TRP A 45 -2.83 2.09 7.69
C TRP A 45 -1.85 2.82 8.56
N PHE A 46 -1.62 2.29 9.75
CA PHE A 46 -0.39 2.54 10.47
C PHE A 46 0.71 1.62 9.90
N MET A 47 1.83 2.23 9.53
CA MET A 47 2.94 1.64 8.80
C MET A 47 4.19 1.62 9.67
N ILE A 48 4.96 0.53 9.59
CA ILE A 48 6.32 0.44 10.14
C ILE A 48 7.22 -0.15 9.05
N VAL A 49 8.30 0.54 8.70
CA VAL A 49 9.25 0.12 7.65
C VAL A 49 8.52 -0.19 6.32
N GLY A 50 7.50 0.61 6.00
CA GLY A 50 6.70 0.44 4.77
C GLY A 50 5.75 -0.76 4.76
N LEU A 51 5.63 -1.50 5.88
CA LEU A 51 4.72 -2.64 6.03
C LEU A 51 3.44 -2.27 6.78
N PRO A 52 2.26 -2.76 6.31
CA PRO A 52 0.99 -2.49 6.97
C PRO A 52 0.93 -3.23 8.31
N ILE A 53 0.80 -2.49 9.41
CA ILE A 53 0.73 -3.04 10.76
C ILE A 53 -0.72 -3.09 11.25
N MET A 54 -1.43 -1.97 11.19
CA MET A 54 -2.81 -1.88 11.70
C MET A 54 -3.69 -1.10 10.72
N PRO A 55 -4.82 -1.67 10.27
CA PRO A 55 -5.83 -0.93 9.52
C PRO A 55 -6.58 -0.03 10.49
N LEU A 56 -6.79 1.22 10.11
CA LEU A 56 -7.47 2.20 10.96
C LEU A 56 -8.89 2.42 10.46
N GLU A 57 -9.02 3.05 9.30
CA GLU A 57 -10.31 3.45 8.74
C GLU A 57 -10.28 3.35 7.22
N ARG A 58 -11.44 3.16 6.61
CA ARG A 58 -11.59 3.11 5.16
C ARG A 58 -12.28 4.38 4.68
N TYR A 59 -11.71 4.98 3.65
CA TYR A 59 -12.16 6.24 3.10
C TYR A 59 -12.45 6.12 1.62
N TYR A 60 -13.44 6.88 1.17
CA TYR A 60 -13.70 7.12 -0.24
C TYR A 60 -12.95 8.39 -0.63
N VAL A 61 -11.93 8.24 -1.46
CA VAL A 61 -10.95 9.29 -1.79
C VAL A 61 -10.96 9.54 -3.30
N SER A 62 -10.79 10.80 -3.72
CA SER A 62 -10.37 11.08 -5.10
C SER A 62 -8.87 10.87 -5.22
N ASP A 63 -8.39 10.57 -6.43
CA ASP A 63 -6.96 10.44 -6.70
C ASP A 63 -6.22 11.67 -6.14
N GLY A 64 -5.24 11.40 -5.28
CA GLY A 64 -4.54 12.42 -4.51
C GLY A 64 -3.38 12.99 -5.32
N VAL A 65 -3.11 14.28 -5.19
CA VAL A 65 -1.86 14.85 -5.69
C VAL A 65 -0.78 14.45 -4.69
N LEU A 66 0.24 13.73 -5.17
CA LEU A 66 1.48 13.53 -4.43
C LEU A 66 2.10 14.91 -4.19
N ALA A 67 1.85 15.48 -3.02
CA ALA A 67 2.39 16.78 -2.64
C ALA A 67 3.82 16.57 -2.14
N GLY A 68 4.73 16.36 -3.09
CA GLY A 68 6.19 16.39 -2.95
C GLY A 68 6.76 15.93 -1.61
N GLY A 69 7.36 14.74 -1.58
CA GLY A 69 8.25 14.37 -0.48
C GLY A 69 9.50 15.26 -0.51
N ALA A 70 9.78 15.96 0.59
CA ALA A 70 11.02 16.69 0.73
C ALA A 70 12.12 15.70 1.13
N MET A 71 13.08 15.44 0.23
CA MET A 71 14.34 14.81 0.64
C MET A 71 15.15 15.84 1.43
N SER A 72 15.15 15.71 2.76
CA SER A 72 16.06 16.45 3.63
C SER A 72 17.11 15.47 4.18
N GLY A 73 18.21 15.31 3.45
CA GLY A 73 19.34 14.44 3.85
C GLY A 73 19.04 12.94 3.81
N LEU A 74 19.41 12.21 4.88
CA LEU A 74 19.20 10.75 5.07
C LEU A 74 17.73 10.35 5.31
N TYR A 75 16.82 11.32 5.33
CA TYR A 75 15.42 11.12 5.73
C TYR A 75 14.48 11.35 4.55
N ASN A 76 13.57 10.40 4.34
CA ASN A 76 12.53 10.50 3.32
C ASN A 76 11.18 10.77 4.00
N GLU A 77 10.74 12.02 3.99
CA GLU A 77 9.38 12.41 4.38
C GLU A 77 8.49 12.35 3.14
N THR A 78 7.45 11.53 3.18
CA THR A 78 6.43 11.48 2.13
C THR A 78 5.14 12.09 2.65
N ILE A 79 4.69 13.17 1.99
CA ILE A 79 3.39 13.80 2.25
C ILE A 79 2.49 13.51 1.07
N THR A 80 1.35 12.87 1.32
CA THR A 80 0.35 12.66 0.27
C THR A 80 -0.95 13.35 0.64
N ARG A 81 -1.43 14.22 -0.25
CA ARG A 81 -2.69 14.95 -0.06
C ARG A 81 -3.77 14.27 -0.88
N TYR A 82 -4.74 13.71 -0.16
CA TYR A 82 -5.91 13.11 -0.75
C TYR A 82 -7.12 13.98 -0.44
N ARG A 83 -8.02 14.13 -1.40
CA ARG A 83 -9.32 14.72 -1.13
C ARG A 83 -10.24 13.60 -0.67
N ILE A 84 -10.59 13.63 0.60
CA ILE A 84 -11.48 12.65 1.21
C ILE A 84 -12.92 13.09 0.98
N VAL A 85 -13.73 12.17 0.48
CA VAL A 85 -15.11 12.41 0.06
C VAL A 85 -16.10 11.75 1.02
N GLY A 86 -15.70 10.66 1.68
CA GLY A 86 -16.48 10.04 2.76
C GLY A 86 -15.75 8.94 3.50
N VAL A 87 -16.40 8.43 4.54
CA VAL A 87 -15.90 7.35 5.43
C VAL A 87 -16.77 6.12 5.26
N SER A 88 -16.14 4.94 5.20
CA SER A 88 -16.81 3.65 5.05
C SER A 88 -16.28 2.65 6.08
N GLN A 89 -17.02 1.55 6.29
CA GLN A 89 -16.59 0.49 7.19
C GLN A 89 -15.41 -0.30 6.60
N LEU A 90 -14.51 -0.75 7.47
CA LEU A 90 -13.42 -1.64 7.09
C LEU A 90 -13.99 -2.95 6.54
N ARG A 91 -13.46 -3.39 5.40
CA ARG A 91 -13.80 -4.69 4.81
C ARG A 91 -12.70 -5.70 5.11
N PRO A 92 -12.99 -6.80 5.83
CA PRO A 92 -11.99 -7.82 6.16
C PRO A 92 -11.25 -8.36 4.93
N ALA A 93 -11.94 -8.56 3.81
CA ALA A 93 -11.32 -9.03 2.57
C ALA A 93 -10.26 -8.06 2.01
N GLU A 94 -10.48 -6.75 2.12
CA GLU A 94 -9.52 -5.74 1.65
C GLU A 94 -8.32 -5.63 2.60
N VAL A 95 -8.58 -5.79 3.91
CA VAL A 95 -7.56 -5.86 4.96
C VAL A 95 -6.65 -7.08 4.77
N LEU A 96 -7.24 -8.27 4.65
CA LEU A 96 -6.51 -9.53 4.42
C LEU A 96 -5.69 -9.47 3.14
N ARG A 97 -6.25 -8.94 2.05
CA ARG A 97 -5.52 -8.74 0.79
C ARG A 97 -4.33 -7.82 0.97
N THR A 98 -4.50 -6.71 1.69
CA THR A 98 -3.40 -5.74 1.92
C THR A 98 -2.31 -6.34 2.79
N TYR A 99 -2.65 -7.13 3.82
CA TYR A 99 -1.67 -7.89 4.60
C TYR A 99 -0.97 -8.94 3.75
N ALA A 100 -1.70 -9.71 2.93
CA ALA A 100 -1.12 -10.71 2.05
C ALA A 100 -0.08 -10.08 1.12
N PHE A 101 -0.43 -9.01 0.40
CA PHE A 101 0.56 -8.31 -0.44
C PHE A 101 1.68 -7.66 0.38
N GLY A 102 1.36 -7.03 1.50
CA GLY A 102 2.32 -6.35 2.35
C GLY A 102 3.39 -7.29 2.93
N TRP A 103 3.00 -8.46 3.42
CA TRP A 103 3.89 -9.39 4.11
C TRP A 103 4.43 -10.52 3.23
N LEU A 104 3.67 -11.00 2.23
CA LEU A 104 4.18 -12.03 1.32
C LEU A 104 5.26 -11.47 0.39
N THR A 105 5.22 -10.18 0.05
CA THR A 105 6.26 -9.55 -0.79
C THR A 105 7.65 -9.61 -0.16
N PRO A 106 7.89 -9.07 1.06
CA PRO A 106 9.19 -9.18 1.70
C PRO A 106 9.55 -10.63 2.00
N LEU A 107 8.59 -11.49 2.37
CA LEU A 107 8.86 -12.91 2.59
C LEU A 107 9.34 -13.61 1.31
N ALA A 108 8.70 -13.37 0.18
CA ALA A 108 9.10 -13.90 -1.12
C ALA A 108 10.46 -13.35 -1.60
N ALA A 109 10.83 -12.14 -1.18
CA ALA A 109 12.15 -11.59 -1.45
C ALA A 109 13.23 -12.19 -0.54
N ILE A 110 12.96 -12.35 0.76
CA ILE A 110 13.96 -12.76 1.77
C ILE A 110 14.16 -14.28 1.78
N LEU A 111 13.09 -15.07 1.68
CA LEU A 111 13.15 -16.52 1.86
C LEU A 111 14.09 -17.21 0.84
N PRO A 112 14.05 -16.93 -0.48
CA PRO A 112 14.99 -17.51 -1.43
C PRO A 112 16.44 -17.10 -1.14
N LEU A 113 16.64 -15.89 -0.63
CA LEU A 113 17.95 -15.38 -0.26
C LEU A 113 18.52 -16.14 0.94
N LEU A 114 17.69 -16.40 1.96
CA LEU A 114 18.07 -17.20 3.13
C LEU A 114 18.37 -18.65 2.75
N LEU A 115 17.56 -19.26 1.87
CA LEU A 115 17.79 -20.63 1.38
C LEU A 115 19.08 -20.73 0.57
N LEU A 116 19.39 -19.70 -0.24
CA LEU A 116 20.63 -19.63 -0.99
C LEU A 116 21.85 -19.42 -0.08
N LEU A 117 21.74 -18.54 0.91
CA LEU A 117 22.79 -18.31 1.91
C LEU A 117 23.06 -19.56 2.75
N ALA A 118 22.03 -20.35 3.07
CA ALA A 118 22.19 -21.63 3.75
C ALA A 118 22.94 -22.70 2.91
N ARG A 119 23.14 -22.45 1.61
CA ARG A 119 23.89 -23.29 0.67
C ARG A 119 25.12 -22.58 0.10
N ALA A 120 25.54 -21.46 0.69
CA ALA A 120 26.59 -20.64 0.13
C ALA A 120 27.93 -21.38 -0.01
N ASP A 121 28.21 -22.34 0.89
CA ASP A 121 29.43 -23.15 0.87
C ASP A 121 29.49 -24.13 -0.32
N ASP A 122 28.33 -24.53 -0.85
CA ASP A 122 28.19 -25.46 -1.97
C ASP A 122 28.15 -24.74 -3.33
N LEU A 123 28.04 -23.40 -3.34
CA LEU A 123 27.76 -22.61 -4.53
C LEU A 123 28.98 -21.78 -4.98
N PRO A 124 29.15 -21.55 -6.30
CA PRO A 124 30.14 -20.60 -6.78
C PRO A 124 29.87 -19.20 -6.23
N LEU A 125 30.91 -18.55 -5.73
CA LEU A 125 30.85 -17.23 -5.09
C LEU A 125 30.14 -16.17 -5.96
N TRP A 126 30.36 -16.18 -7.28
CA TRP A 126 29.71 -15.26 -8.20
C TRP A 126 28.19 -15.47 -8.30
N VAL A 127 27.69 -16.71 -8.14
CA VAL A 127 26.25 -17.01 -8.13
C VAL A 127 25.62 -16.39 -6.88
N THR A 128 26.25 -16.58 -5.73
CA THR A 128 25.79 -16.01 -4.45
C THR A 128 25.74 -14.49 -4.48
N PHE A 129 26.81 -13.84 -4.94
CA PHE A 129 26.83 -12.38 -5.07
C PHE A 129 25.78 -11.86 -6.04
N THR A 130 25.65 -12.51 -7.21
CA THR A 130 24.66 -12.09 -8.22
C THR A 130 23.24 -12.24 -7.69
N ALA A 131 22.93 -13.37 -7.04
CA ALA A 131 21.62 -13.60 -6.46
C ALA A 131 21.30 -12.59 -5.37
N VAL A 132 22.23 -12.31 -4.45
CA VAL A 132 22.02 -11.34 -3.37
C VAL A 132 21.79 -9.92 -3.91
N ALA A 133 22.48 -9.53 -4.98
CA ALA A 133 22.32 -8.20 -5.57
C ALA A 133 21.06 -8.07 -6.45
N VAL A 134 20.77 -9.06 -7.29
CA VAL A 134 19.74 -8.96 -8.35
C VAL A 134 18.37 -9.40 -7.86
N TRP A 135 18.29 -10.41 -7.00
CA TRP A 135 17.02 -10.98 -6.55
C TRP A 135 16.12 -9.97 -5.83
N PRO A 136 16.60 -9.16 -4.86
CA PRO A 136 15.74 -8.22 -4.14
C PRO A 136 15.13 -7.18 -5.08
N ILE A 137 15.93 -6.65 -6.01
CA ILE A 137 15.50 -5.66 -7.00
C ILE A 137 14.42 -6.27 -7.90
N THR A 138 14.67 -7.47 -8.41
CA THR A 138 13.73 -8.18 -9.30
C THR A 138 12.42 -8.50 -8.58
N ALA A 139 12.47 -8.97 -7.33
CA ALA A 139 11.30 -9.27 -6.52
C ALA A 139 10.44 -8.02 -6.27
N ILE A 140 11.06 -6.87 -5.96
CA ILE A 140 10.36 -5.60 -5.78
C ILE A 140 9.69 -5.15 -7.08
N LEU A 141 10.40 -5.20 -8.22
CA LEU A 141 9.83 -4.82 -9.52
C LEU A 141 8.64 -5.69 -9.92
N ILE A 142 8.75 -7.01 -9.71
CA ILE A 142 7.64 -7.95 -9.94
C ILE A 142 6.46 -7.61 -9.04
N ALA A 143 6.68 -7.37 -7.75
CA ALA A 143 5.62 -7.04 -6.81
C ALA A 143 4.90 -5.72 -7.16
N VAL A 144 5.65 -4.67 -7.52
CA VAL A 144 5.09 -3.38 -7.95
C VAL A 144 4.30 -3.54 -9.24
N SER A 145 4.85 -4.27 -10.22
CA SER A 145 4.17 -4.56 -11.49
C SER A 145 2.88 -5.35 -11.27
N ALA A 146 2.91 -6.40 -10.46
CA ALA A 146 1.76 -7.22 -10.12
C ALA A 146 0.67 -6.40 -9.40
N LEU A 147 1.06 -5.55 -8.45
CA LEU A 147 0.11 -4.69 -7.72
C LEU A 147 -0.53 -3.65 -8.65
N SER A 148 0.25 -3.04 -9.54
CA SER A 148 -0.25 -2.09 -10.54
C SER A 148 -1.21 -2.76 -11.52
N HIS A 149 -0.84 -3.92 -12.05
CA HIS A 149 -1.67 -4.72 -12.95
C HIS A 149 -2.97 -5.16 -12.27
N TYR A 150 -2.87 -5.67 -11.05
CA TYR A 150 -4.01 -6.05 -10.23
C TYR A 150 -4.96 -4.87 -9.99
N ARG A 151 -4.44 -3.71 -9.58
CA ARG A 151 -5.22 -2.49 -9.34
C ARG A 151 -5.97 -2.05 -10.60
N LYS A 152 -5.31 -2.11 -11.76
CA LYS A 152 -5.89 -1.67 -13.04
C LYS A 152 -6.97 -2.62 -13.56
N ASN A 153 -6.73 -3.93 -13.48
CA ASN A 153 -7.53 -4.92 -14.21
C ASN A 153 -8.46 -5.73 -13.32
N TRP A 154 -8.06 -6.07 -12.09
CA TRP A 154 -8.75 -7.07 -11.26
C TRP A 154 -9.29 -6.54 -9.94
N ALA A 155 -8.88 -5.34 -9.52
CA ALA A 155 -9.44 -4.73 -8.33
C ALA A 155 -10.96 -4.49 -8.52
N PRO A 156 -11.77 -4.79 -7.50
CA PRO A 156 -13.20 -4.61 -7.58
C PRO A 156 -13.53 -3.12 -7.76
N VAL A 157 -14.43 -2.82 -8.71
CA VAL A 157 -15.16 -1.54 -8.72
C VAL A 157 -16.24 -1.64 -7.64
N ARG A 158 -16.39 -0.59 -6.84
CA ARG A 158 -17.27 -0.62 -5.68
C ARG A 158 -18.30 0.50 -5.82
N GLU A 159 -19.55 0.11 -5.96
CA GLU A 159 -20.65 1.07 -5.96
C GLU A 159 -20.80 1.72 -4.59
N VAL A 160 -21.03 3.03 -4.59
CA VAL A 160 -21.25 3.82 -3.38
C VAL A 160 -22.74 3.90 -3.07
N ARG A 161 -23.10 3.69 -1.80
CA ARG A 161 -24.41 4.02 -1.24
C ARG A 161 -24.21 5.08 -0.14
N TRP A 162 -24.70 6.28 -0.39
CA TRP A 162 -24.66 7.35 0.59
C TRP A 162 -25.63 7.04 1.73
N ARG A 163 -25.14 7.04 2.97
CA ARG A 163 -25.96 7.07 4.18
C ARG A 163 -25.85 8.45 4.80
N GLU A 164 -27.00 9.07 5.01
CA GLU A 164 -27.17 10.27 5.83
C GLU A 164 -27.04 9.93 7.33
#